data_AF-A0A9D6NSG3-F1
#
_entry.id   AF-A0A9D6NSG3-F1
#
_cell.length_a   1.000
_cell.length_b   1.000
_cell.length_c   1.000
_cell.angle_alpha   90.00
_cell.angle_beta   90.00
_cell.angle_gamma   90.00
#
_symmetry.space_group_name_H-M   'P 1'
#
loop_
_entity.id
_entity.type
_entity.pdbx_description
1 polymer ?
#
loop_
_entity_poly.entity_id
_entity_poly.type
_entity_poly.pdbx_seq_one_letter_code
_entity_poly.pdbx_strand_id
1 'polypeptide(L)'
;VCDALILDELSRSDTYPTNLIMESEVELTHEATVSKVGEEQLFYLMSRGLPEHEAEAMIVNGFLEPVMKQIPLEYAVEMNRLVELEMEGSVG
;
A
#
# COMPACT_ATOMS: atom_id res chain seq x y z
N VAL A 1 -12.92 1.01 -1.25
CA VAL A 1 -12.08 -0.16 -1.57
C VAL A 1 -11.15 -0.40 -0.39
N CYS A 2 -10.92 -1.64 -0.02
CA CYS A 2 -9.99 -2.03 1.05
C CYS A 2 -8.76 -2.70 0.41
N ASP A 3 -7.66 -1.96 0.31
CA ASP A 3 -6.44 -2.47 -0.32
C ASP A 3 -5.38 -2.78 0.74
N ALA A 4 -4.70 -3.91 0.59
CA ALA A 4 -3.58 -4.31 1.43
C ALA A 4 -2.40 -4.72 0.57
N LEU A 5 -1.20 -4.31 0.98
CA LEU A 5 0.07 -4.69 0.37
C LEU A 5 0.89 -5.49 1.38
N ILE A 6 1.24 -6.73 1.03
CA ILE A 6 2.08 -7.63 1.81
C ILE A 6 3.53 -7.47 1.34
N LEU A 7 4.43 -7.16 2.26
CA LEU A 7 5.85 -6.88 1.97
C LEU A 7 6.74 -8.13 2.08
N ASP A 8 6.35 -9.11 2.89
CA ASP A 8 7.16 -10.29 3.19
C ASP A 8 6.32 -11.60 3.19
N GLU A 9 6.96 -12.75 3.40
CA GLU A 9 6.30 -14.07 3.38
C GLU A 9 5.55 -14.43 4.67
N LEU A 10 5.86 -13.76 5.78
CA LEU A 10 5.33 -14.05 7.11
C LEU A 10 4.09 -13.19 7.42
N SER A 11 3.99 -12.04 6.76
CA SER A 11 2.94 -11.07 6.91
C SER A 11 1.60 -11.58 6.39
N ARG A 12 0.53 -11.18 7.09
CA ARG A 12 -0.84 -11.58 6.78
C ARG A 12 -1.77 -10.39 6.95
N SER A 13 -2.68 -10.22 6.00
CA SER A 13 -3.77 -9.24 6.07
C SER A 13 -5.11 -9.96 6.15
N ASP A 14 -5.90 -9.67 7.17
CA ASP A 14 -7.27 -10.17 7.34
C ASP A 14 -8.26 -9.01 7.22
N THR A 15 -9.16 -9.07 6.23
CA THR A 15 -10.17 -8.02 5.97
C THR A 15 -11.57 -8.55 6.29
N TYR A 16 -12.27 -7.89 7.21
CA TYR A 16 -13.61 -8.29 7.68
C TYR A 16 -14.65 -7.21 7.35
N PRO A 17 -15.18 -7.16 6.12
CA PRO A 17 -16.19 -6.16 5.77
C PRO A 17 -17.53 -6.48 6.45
N THR A 18 -18.19 -5.46 6.99
CA THR A 18 -19.55 -5.59 7.55
C THR A 18 -20.42 -4.49 6.96
N ASN A 19 -21.51 -4.87 6.29
CA ASN A 19 -22.49 -3.94 5.74
C ASN A 19 -23.83 -4.19 6.43
N LEU A 20 -24.30 -3.25 7.25
CA LEU A 20 -25.62 -3.29 7.86
C LEU A 20 -26.53 -2.29 7.13
N ILE A 21 -27.53 -2.80 6.41
CA ILE A 21 -28.43 -1.99 5.58
C ILE A 21 -29.85 -2.08 6.15
N MET A 22 -30.44 -0.94 6.46
CA MET A 22 -31.81 -0.81 7.00
C MET A 22 -32.69 0.04 6.07
N GLU A 23 -32.52 -0.11 4.77
CA GLU A 23 -33.29 0.59 3.73
C GLU A 23 -33.66 -0.39 2.61
N SER A 24 -34.76 -0.08 1.93
CA SER A 24 -35.44 -0.91 0.93
C SER A 24 -34.88 -0.78 -0.48
N GLU A 25 -34.31 0.37 -0.85
CA GLU A 25 -33.70 0.60 -2.16
C GLU A 25 -32.29 1.15 -2.00
N VAL A 26 -31.29 0.30 -2.20
CA VAL A 26 -29.87 0.66 -2.07
C VAL A 26 -29.02 -0.09 -3.08
N GLU A 27 -28.05 0.60 -3.66
CA GLU A 27 -26.97 0.00 -4.44
C GLU A 27 -25.66 0.16 -3.65
N LEU A 28 -25.03 -0.97 -3.30
CA LEU A 28 -23.80 -1.00 -2.51
C LEU A 28 -22.82 -1.98 -3.15
N THR A 29 -21.60 -1.51 -3.35
CA THR A 29 -20.47 -2.32 -3.82
C THR A 29 -19.33 -2.19 -2.82
N HIS A 30 -18.82 -3.33 -2.35
CA HIS A 30 -17.61 -3.40 -1.54
C HIS A 30 -16.56 -4.20 -2.30
N GLU A 31 -15.34 -3.67 -2.35
CA GLU A 31 -14.19 -4.30 -2.99
C GLU A 31 -13.04 -4.30 -2.00
N ALA A 32 -12.34 -5.44 -1.94
CA ALA A 32 -11.13 -5.61 -1.16
C ALA A 32 -10.09 -6.39 -1.99
N THR A 33 -8.88 -5.85 -2.06
CA THR A 33 -7.77 -6.43 -2.82
C THR A 33 -6.57 -6.61 -1.91
N VAL A 34 -5.94 -7.77 -1.98
CA VAL A 34 -4.66 -8.04 -1.31
C VAL A 34 -3.63 -8.31 -2.39
N SER A 35 -2.57 -7.52 -2.41
CA SER A 35 -1.42 -7.69 -3.29
C SER A 35 -0.18 -7.96 -2.46
N LYS A 36 0.79 -8.63 -3.07
CA LYS A 36 2.14 -8.79 -2.53
C LYS A 36 3.09 -7.94 -3.36
N VAL A 37 4.17 -7.44 -2.77
CA VAL A 37 5.27 -6.86 -3.55
C VAL A 37 5.72 -7.90 -4.57
N GLY A 38 5.55 -7.56 -5.86
CA GLY A 38 5.87 -8.48 -6.93
C GLY A 38 7.37 -8.62 -7.08
N GLU A 39 7.90 -9.83 -6.90
CA GLU A 39 9.32 -10.13 -7.12
C GLU A 39 9.79 -9.68 -8.51
N GLU A 40 8.92 -9.77 -9.53
CA GLU A 40 9.20 -9.28 -10.88
C GLU A 40 9.32 -7.75 -10.96
N GLN A 41 8.48 -7.01 -10.23
CA GLN A 41 8.55 -5.54 -10.17
C GLN A 41 9.80 -5.09 -9.43
N LEU A 42 10.11 -5.74 -8.31
CA LEU A 42 11.32 -5.50 -7.53
C LEU A 42 12.57 -5.79 -8.36
N PHE A 43 12.62 -6.98 -8.99
CA PHE A 43 13.70 -7.37 -9.89
C PHE A 43 13.85 -6.38 -11.06
N TYR A 44 12.75 -5.94 -11.65
CA TYR A 44 12.78 -4.97 -12.74
C TYR A 44 13.39 -3.64 -12.29
N LEU A 45 12.97 -3.09 -11.15
CA LEU A 45 13.51 -1.84 -10.60
C LEU A 45 14.99 -1.98 -10.24
N MET A 46 15.37 -3.10 -9.62
CA MET A 46 16.77 -3.39 -9.30
C MET A 46 17.64 -3.55 -10.55
N SER A 47 17.10 -4.14 -11.62
CA SER A 47 17.81 -4.26 -12.91
C SER A 47 18.08 -2.90 -13.56
N ARG A 48 17.35 -1.85 -13.15
CA ARG A 48 17.56 -0.45 -13.56
C ARG A 48 18.58 0.28 -12.69
N GLY A 49 19.17 -0.40 -11.70
CA GLY A 49 20.21 0.13 -10.83
C GLY A 49 19.72 0.71 -9.51
N LEU A 50 18.42 0.54 -9.19
CA LEU A 50 17.91 0.90 -7.87
C LEU A 50 18.35 -0.15 -6.84
N PRO A 51 18.83 0.24 -5.67
CA PRO A 51 19.01 -0.70 -4.57
C PRO A 51 17.64 -1.21 -4.11
N GLU A 52 17.62 -2.41 -3.53
CA GLU A 52 16.38 -3.12 -3.13
C GLU A 52 15.46 -2.25 -2.27
N HIS A 53 16.00 -1.62 -1.21
CA HIS A 53 15.23 -0.73 -0.33
C HIS A 53 14.60 0.48 -1.06
N GLU A 54 15.30 1.09 -2.03
CA GLU A 54 14.73 2.19 -2.83
C GLU A 54 13.65 1.68 -3.78
N ALA A 55 13.82 0.48 -4.34
CA ALA A 55 12.84 -0.14 -5.21
C ALA A 55 11.56 -0.51 -4.46
N GLU A 56 11.67 -1.06 -3.25
CA GLU A 56 10.53 -1.33 -2.38
C GLU A 56 9.82 -0.05 -1.96
N ALA A 57 10.56 0.97 -1.52
CA ALA A 57 9.99 2.26 -1.15
C ALA A 57 9.21 2.88 -2.32
N MET A 58 9.73 2.75 -3.55
CA MET A 58 9.03 3.23 -4.75
C MET A 58 7.71 2.47 -5.00
N ILE A 59 7.67 1.16 -4.79
CA ILE A 59 6.46 0.34 -4.93
C ILE A 59 5.42 0.74 -3.87
N VAL A 60 5.85 0.87 -2.60
CA VAL A 60 4.98 1.27 -1.49
C VAL A 60 4.43 2.69 -1.69
N ASN A 61 5.27 3.63 -2.10
CA ASN A 61 4.84 5.00 -2.39
C ASN A 61 3.84 5.05 -3.56
N GLY A 62 4.03 4.20 -4.59
CA GLY A 62 3.06 4.05 -5.67
C GLY A 62 1.71 3.50 -5.19
N PHE A 63 1.73 2.55 -4.25
CA PHE A 63 0.52 2.01 -3.62
C PHE A 63 -0.23 3.06 -2.78
N LEU A 64 0.50 3.90 -2.04
CA LEU A 64 -0.06 4.95 -1.19
C LEU A 64 -0.48 6.23 -1.95
N GLU A 65 -0.09 6.36 -3.22
CA GLU A 65 -0.33 7.55 -4.04
C GLU A 65 -1.79 8.05 -4.05
N PRO A 66 -2.82 7.18 -4.16
CA PRO A 66 -4.22 7.61 -4.14
C PRO A 66 -4.64 8.23 -2.80
N VAL A 67 -4.03 7.79 -1.70
CA VAL A 67 -4.29 8.33 -0.35
C VAL A 67 -3.56 9.67 -0.19
N MET A 68 -2.30 9.74 -0.62
CA MET A 68 -1.50 10.96 -0.54
C MET A 68 -2.11 12.13 -1.31
N LYS A 69 -2.77 11.87 -2.44
CA LYS A 69 -3.49 12.90 -3.22
C LYS A 69 -4.70 13.50 -2.51
N GLN A 70 -5.23 12.86 -1.47
CA GLN A 70 -6.43 13.33 -0.76
C GLN A 70 -6.10 14.22 0.45
N ILE A 71 -4.82 14.27 0.85
CA ILE A 71 -4.37 15.08 1.99
C ILE A 71 -3.59 16.33 1.51
N PRO A 72 -3.60 17.43 2.29
CA PRO A 72 -2.86 18.63 1.91
C PRO A 72 -1.36 18.37 1.74
N LEU A 73 -0.72 19.12 0.83
CA LEU A 73 0.66 18.89 0.42
C LEU A 73 1.65 18.86 1.60
N GLU A 74 1.47 19.75 2.56
CA GLU A 74 2.30 19.81 3.78
C GLU A 74 2.29 18.50 4.60
N TYR A 75 1.15 17.80 4.65
CA TYR A 75 1.03 16.51 5.34
C TYR A 75 1.47 15.35 4.45
N ALA A 76 1.30 15.45 3.13
CA ALA A 76 1.75 14.45 2.18
C ALA A 76 3.29 14.31 2.20
N VAL A 77 4.00 15.44 2.32
CA VAL A 77 5.47 15.42 2.44
C VAL A 77 5.92 14.70 3.71
N GLU A 78 5.28 14.96 4.85
CA GLU A 78 5.64 14.26 6.09
C GLU A 78 5.24 12.79 6.11
N MET A 79 4.11 12.43 5.51
CA MET A 79 3.73 11.03 5.32
C MET A 79 4.81 10.25 4.57
N ASN A 80 5.33 10.79 3.46
CA ASN A 80 6.41 10.14 2.71
C ASN A 80 7.66 9.93 3.59
N ARG A 81 8.04 10.94 4.38
CA ARG A 81 9.16 10.87 5.30
C ARG A 81 8.98 9.76 6.35
N LEU A 82 7.78 9.65 6.91
CA LEU A 82 7.46 8.63 7.92
C LEU A 82 7.46 7.22 7.33
N VAL A 83 6.93 7.06 6.11
CA VAL A 83 6.93 5.77 5.40
C VAL A 83 8.37 5.31 5.15
N GLU A 84 9.25 6.18 4.65
CA GLU A 84 10.66 5.86 4.44
C GLU A 84 11.36 5.43 5.74
N LEU A 85 11.11 6.13 6.86
CA LEU A 85 11.68 5.81 8.16
C LEU A 85 11.23 4.43 8.68
N GLU A 86 9.94 4.09 8.53
CA GLU A 86 9.43 2.77 8.94
C GLU A 86 10.00 1.65 8.06
N MET A 87 10.28 1.92 6.78
CA MET A 87 10.86 0.94 5.87
C MET A 87 12.34 0.65 6.15
N GLU A 88 13.14 1.65 6.52
CA GLU A 88 14.56 1.44 6.89
C GLU A 88 14.75 0.49 8.09
N GLY A 89 13.72 0.33 8.94
CA GLY A 89 13.77 -0.51 10.14
C GLY A 89 12.97 -1.82 10.10
N SER A 90 12.13 -2.02 9.08
CA SER A 90 11.14 -3.12 9.05
C SER A 90 11.41 -4.18 7.98
N VAL A 91 12.30 -3.92 7.02
CA VAL A 91 12.69 -4.88 5.99
C VAL A 91 14.03 -5.52 6.37
N GLY A 92 13.96 -6.64 7.10
CA GLY A 92 15.13 -7.39 7.59
C GLY A 92 14.76 -8.57 8.48
#